data_AF-A0A120FI39-F1
#
_entry.id   AF-A0A120FI39-F1
#
_cell.length_a   1.000
_cell.length_b   1.000
_cell.length_c   1.000
_cell.angle_alpha   90.00
_cell.angle_beta   90.00
_cell.angle_gamma   90.00
#
_symmetry.space_group_name_H-M   'P 1'
#
loop_
_entity.id
_entity.type
_entity.pdbx_description
1 polymer ?
#
loop_
_entity_poly.entity_id
_entity_poly.type
_entity_poly.pdbx_seq_one_letter_code
_entity_poly.pdbx_strand_id
1 'polypeptide(L)'
;MGFYGPEPFDTAQAVYVWTGLGSPGFFSVTVEGHAPNFTSGIRLVRDEQWVGGLAIKIMGWTGPLGKGTTPYKVRGSFPGSFLREIVLIGSNKHEVVKVTEIPFTTDEAFAKNADALV
;
A
#
# COMPACT_ATOMS: atom_id res chain seq x y z
N MET A 1 -4.70 -11.84 24.39
CA MET A 1 -3.52 -11.80 23.50
C MET A 1 -3.96 -11.21 22.18
N GLY A 2 -3.15 -10.34 21.56
CA GLY A 2 -3.47 -9.79 20.24
C GLY A 2 -3.23 -10.80 19.12
N PHE A 3 -3.91 -10.63 17.99
CA PHE A 3 -3.77 -11.45 16.79
C PHE A 3 -3.17 -10.62 15.65
N TYR A 4 -2.18 -11.17 14.95
CA TYR A 4 -1.63 -10.56 13.74
C TYR A 4 -2.36 -11.08 12.52
N GLY A 5 -3.02 -10.20 11.77
CA GLY A 5 -3.85 -10.59 10.65
C GLY A 5 -4.12 -9.47 9.65
N PRO A 6 -4.90 -9.78 8.61
CA PRO A 6 -5.33 -8.77 7.65
C PRO A 6 -6.23 -7.73 8.31
N GLU A 7 -6.04 -6.46 7.96
CA GLU A 7 -6.86 -5.35 8.44
C GLU A 7 -7.75 -4.82 7.31
N PRO A 8 -8.94 -4.28 7.63
CA PRO A 8 -9.85 -3.76 6.62
C PRO A 8 -9.34 -2.43 6.09
N PHE A 9 -9.61 -2.13 4.82
CA PHE A 9 -9.31 -0.82 4.23
C PHE A 9 -10.48 -0.27 3.41
N ASP A 10 -10.53 1.05 3.27
CA ASP A 10 -11.59 1.76 2.56
C ASP A 10 -11.10 2.22 1.19
N THR A 11 -9.95 2.90 1.16
CA THR A 11 -9.35 3.45 -0.06
C THR A 11 -7.88 3.06 -0.17
N ALA A 12 -7.41 2.94 -1.41
CA ALA A 12 -6.02 2.66 -1.70
C ALA A 12 -5.57 3.39 -2.96
N GLN A 13 -4.33 3.84 -2.97
CA GLN A 13 -3.68 4.53 -4.07
C GLN A 13 -2.32 3.90 -4.32
N ALA A 14 -1.99 3.72 -5.59
CA ALA A 14 -0.72 3.15 -6.02
C ALA A 14 -0.09 4.05 -7.08
N VAL A 15 1.15 4.42 -6.83
CA VAL A 15 1.95 5.27 -7.72
C VAL A 15 3.23 4.53 -8.04
N TYR A 16 3.57 4.43 -9.33
CA TYR A 16 4.85 3.92 -9.75
C TYR A 16 5.80 5.06 -10.04
N VAL A 17 6.96 5.01 -9.40
CA VAL A 17 8.05 5.97 -9.59
C VAL A 17 9.15 5.28 -10.36
N TRP A 18 9.37 5.71 -11.60
CA TRP A 18 10.50 5.28 -12.41
C TRP A 18 11.75 6.04 -11.98
N THR A 19 12.86 5.35 -11.70
CA THR A 19 14.09 5.98 -11.15
C THR A 19 15.21 6.19 -12.17
N GLY A 20 15.02 5.80 -13.45
CA GLY A 20 15.98 6.05 -14.54
C GLY A 20 16.36 4.82 -15.35
N LEU A 21 17.18 4.99 -16.40
CA LEU A 21 17.61 3.92 -17.30
C LEU A 21 18.48 2.88 -16.56
N GLY A 22 17.97 1.66 -16.38
CA GLY A 22 18.74 0.49 -15.94
C GLY A 22 18.49 0.03 -14.50
N SER A 23 17.66 0.73 -13.71
CA SER A 23 17.26 0.31 -12.36
C SER A 23 15.75 0.07 -12.29
N PRO A 24 15.27 -0.98 -11.59
CA PRO A 24 13.85 -1.13 -11.32
C PRO A 24 13.34 0.07 -10.53
N GLY A 25 12.21 0.64 -10.95
CA GLY A 25 11.49 1.62 -10.15
C GLY A 25 10.85 1.00 -8.89
N PHE A 26 9.99 1.77 -8.24
CA PHE A 26 9.24 1.30 -7.08
C PHE A 26 7.80 1.78 -7.08
N PHE A 27 6.94 0.99 -6.45
CA PHE A 27 5.55 1.34 -6.17
C PHE A 27 5.48 2.01 -4.79
N SER A 28 5.01 3.25 -4.74
CA SER A 28 4.56 3.89 -3.51
C SER A 28 3.06 3.62 -3.37
N VAL A 29 2.70 2.90 -2.31
CA VAL A 29 1.32 2.49 -2.05
C VAL A 29 0.85 3.10 -0.75
N THR A 30 -0.29 3.79 -0.81
CA THR A 30 -0.94 4.42 0.33
C THR A 30 -2.30 3.82 0.52
N VAL A 31 -2.62 3.45 1.76
CA VAL A 31 -3.90 2.82 2.11
C VAL A 31 -4.49 3.54 3.30
N GLU A 32 -5.77 3.83 3.22
CA GLU A 32 -6.56 4.42 4.29
C GLU A 32 -7.75 3.50 4.60
N GLY A 33 -8.06 3.39 5.88
CA GLY A 33 -9.12 2.51 6.34
C GLY A 33 -9.50 2.72 7.78
N HIS A 34 -10.52 1.99 8.22
CA HIS A 34 -10.96 1.96 9.62
C HIS A 34 -10.68 0.59 10.23
N ALA A 35 -9.59 0.47 10.98
CA ALA A 35 -9.23 -0.77 11.66
C ALA A 35 -10.00 -0.93 12.98
N PRO A 36 -10.21 -2.15 13.49
CA PRO A 36 -10.76 -2.36 14.83
C PRO A 36 -10.02 -1.56 15.91
N ASN A 37 -10.72 -1.22 16.99
CA ASN A 37 -10.08 -0.59 18.14
C ASN A 37 -9.01 -1.50 18.74
N PHE A 38 -7.95 -0.87 19.27
CA PHE A 38 -6.74 -1.54 19.76
C PHE A 38 -5.93 -2.26 18.66
N THR A 39 -6.15 -1.93 17.39
CA THR A 39 -5.24 -2.33 16.30
C THR A 39 -4.01 -1.44 16.28
N SER A 40 -2.84 -2.05 16.12
CA SER A 40 -1.54 -1.38 16.07
C SER A 40 -0.60 -2.04 15.06
N GLY A 41 0.51 -1.38 14.73
CA GLY A 41 1.51 -1.94 13.82
C GLY A 41 0.99 -2.25 12.42
N ILE A 42 0.01 -1.47 11.95
CA ILE A 42 -0.56 -1.62 10.60
C ILE A 42 0.54 -1.33 9.58
N ARG A 43 0.77 -2.28 8.69
CA ARG A 43 1.81 -2.23 7.66
C ARG A 43 1.35 -2.90 6.38
N LEU A 44 1.93 -2.43 5.29
CA LEU A 44 1.77 -3.05 3.97
C LEU A 44 2.83 -4.14 3.81
N VAL A 45 2.41 -5.34 3.43
CA VAL A 45 3.29 -6.51 3.28
C VAL A 45 3.07 -7.10 1.91
N ARG A 46 4.16 -7.38 1.18
CA ARG A 46 4.07 -8.07 -0.11
C ARG A 46 3.58 -9.50 0.10
N ASP A 47 2.63 -9.95 -0.71
CA ASP A 47 2.24 -11.35 -0.73
C ASP A 47 3.21 -12.18 -1.58
N GLU A 48 4.06 -12.97 -0.92
CA GLU A 48 5.07 -13.80 -1.59
C GLU A 48 4.46 -14.99 -2.35
N GLN A 49 3.24 -15.39 -2.00
CA GLN A 49 2.53 -16.49 -2.65
C GLN A 49 1.75 -16.05 -3.90
N TRP A 50 1.64 -14.74 -4.13
CA TRP A 50 0.91 -14.20 -5.27
C TRP A 50 1.74 -14.31 -6.55
N VAL A 51 1.18 -14.99 -7.56
CA VAL A 51 1.82 -15.18 -8.86
C VAL A 51 1.14 -14.28 -9.90
N GLY A 52 1.94 -13.65 -10.77
CA GLY A 52 1.41 -12.86 -11.90
C GLY A 52 1.29 -11.35 -11.66
N GLY A 53 1.92 -10.81 -10.61
CA GLY A 53 1.97 -9.37 -10.38
C GLY A 53 2.46 -8.99 -8.98
N LEU A 54 2.02 -7.83 -8.51
CA LEU A 54 2.26 -7.37 -7.15
C LEU A 54 0.92 -7.39 -6.39
N ALA A 55 0.88 -8.17 -5.32
CA ALA A 55 -0.19 -8.12 -4.34
C ALA A 55 0.36 -7.67 -2.99
N ILE A 56 -0.40 -6.83 -2.31
CA ILE A 56 -0.03 -6.20 -1.04
C ILE A 56 -1.13 -6.47 -0.03
N LYS A 57 -0.77 -7.12 1.07
CA LYS A 57 -1.63 -7.36 2.22
C LYS A 57 -1.52 -6.20 3.19
N ILE A 58 -2.65 -5.70 3.65
CA ILE A 58 -2.70 -4.79 4.79
C ILE A 58 -2.74 -5.66 6.04
N MET A 59 -1.70 -5.59 6.86
CA MET A 59 -1.56 -6.45 8.03
C MET A 59 -1.39 -5.61 9.30
N GLY A 60 -1.93 -6.06 10.43
CA GLY A 60 -1.82 -5.36 11.70
C GLY A 60 -1.97 -6.31 12.89
N TRP A 61 -1.65 -5.80 14.08
CA TRP A 61 -1.89 -6.47 15.35
C TRP A 61 -3.18 -5.96 15.97
N THR A 62 -4.25 -6.74 15.89
CA THR A 62 -5.52 -6.45 16.56
C THR A 62 -5.45 -6.90 18.02
N GLY A 63 -5.69 -5.97 18.94
CA GLY A 63 -5.75 -6.20 20.39
C GLY A 63 -7.03 -6.89 20.87
N PRO A 64 -7.38 -6.79 22.17
CA PRO A 64 -8.63 -7.33 22.70
C PRO A 64 -9.84 -6.81 21.93
N LEU A 65 -10.88 -7.63 21.77
CA LEU A 65 -12.11 -7.27 21.08
C LEU A 65 -12.76 -6.05 21.76
N GLY A 66 -12.62 -4.88 21.15
CA GLY A 66 -13.26 -3.64 21.54
C GLY A 66 -14.38 -3.29 20.57
N LYS A 67 -15.35 -2.50 21.02
CA LYS A 67 -16.35 -1.90 20.13
C LYS A 67 -15.73 -0.70 19.42
N GLY A 68 -16.05 -0.53 18.14
CA GLY A 68 -15.64 0.63 17.32
C GLY A 68 -14.39 0.39 16.47
N THR A 69 -14.10 1.38 15.63
CA THR A 69 -12.99 1.37 14.69
C THR A 69 -12.22 2.69 14.76
N THR A 70 -10.91 2.64 14.55
CA THR A 70 -10.04 3.81 14.47
C THR A 70 -9.55 4.00 13.02
N PRO A 71 -9.65 5.22 12.46
CA PRO A 71 -9.09 5.50 11.14
C PRO A 71 -7.57 5.37 11.16
N TYR A 72 -7.00 4.84 10.09
CA TYR A 72 -5.56 4.77 9.89
C TYR A 72 -5.20 5.15 8.46
N LYS A 73 -3.96 5.60 8.31
CA LYS A 73 -3.30 5.80 7.02
C LYS A 73 -1.92 5.16 7.10
N VAL A 74 -1.63 4.27 6.16
CA VAL A 74 -0.35 3.57 6.07
C VAL A 74 0.21 3.71 4.67
N ARG A 75 1.54 3.75 4.60
CA ARG A 75 2.25 3.84 3.34
C ARG A 75 3.39 2.84 3.31
N GLY A 76 3.64 2.29 2.13
CA GLY A 76 4.72 1.33 1.88
C GLY A 76 5.33 1.54 0.51
N SER A 77 6.61 1.16 0.38
CA SER A 77 7.33 1.19 -0.87
C SER A 77 7.74 -0.23 -1.27
N PHE A 78 7.51 -0.59 -2.52
CA PHE A 78 7.78 -1.93 -3.05
C PHE A 78 8.58 -1.84 -4.34
N PRO A 79 9.82 -2.37 -4.40
CA PRO A 79 10.59 -2.36 -5.64
C PRO A 79 9.98 -3.33 -6.67
N GLY A 80 10.04 -2.96 -7.95
CA GLY A 80 9.57 -3.81 -9.03
C GLY A 80 9.54 -3.15 -10.40
N SER A 81 9.29 -3.96 -11.41
CA SER A 81 9.00 -3.47 -12.77
C SER A 81 7.60 -2.85 -12.81
N PHE A 82 7.39 -1.86 -13.68
CA PHE A 82 6.10 -1.23 -13.85
C PHE A 82 4.99 -2.26 -14.13
N LEU A 83 3.91 -2.15 -13.37
CA LEU A 83 2.66 -2.88 -13.55
C LEU A 83 1.54 -1.85 -13.61
N ARG A 84 0.61 -2.02 -14.55
CA ARG A 84 -0.54 -1.12 -14.69
C ARG A 84 -1.53 -1.24 -13.54
N GLU A 85 -1.54 -2.40 -12.89
CA GLU A 85 -2.49 -2.76 -11.84
C GLU A 85 -1.77 -3.57 -10.76
N ILE A 86 -2.14 -3.32 -9.51
CA ILE A 86 -1.69 -4.11 -8.36
C ILE A 86 -2.91 -4.53 -7.53
N VAL A 87 -2.77 -5.58 -6.74
CA VAL A 87 -3.87 -6.08 -5.90
C VAL A 87 -3.61 -5.69 -4.45
N LEU A 88 -4.59 -5.08 -3.80
CA LEU A 88 -4.59 -4.88 -2.36
C LEU A 88 -5.53 -5.85 -1.68
N ILE A 89 -5.06 -6.44 -0.59
CA ILE A 89 -5.73 -7.52 0.14
C ILE A 89 -5.92 -7.05 1.57
N GLY A 90 -7.15 -6.73 1.94
CA GLY A 90 -7.57 -6.47 3.31
C GLY A 90 -8.47 -7.59 3.84
N SER A 91 -8.85 -7.51 5.11
CA SER A 91 -9.80 -8.47 5.68
C SER A 91 -11.23 -8.33 5.13
N ASN A 92 -11.59 -7.13 4.65
CA ASN A 92 -12.94 -6.84 4.14
C ASN A 92 -13.07 -7.06 2.63
N LYS A 93 -12.03 -6.78 1.84
CA LYS A 93 -12.07 -6.87 0.37
C LYS A 93 -10.69 -7.10 -0.22
N HIS A 94 -10.68 -7.62 -1.44
CA HIS A 94 -9.54 -7.57 -2.35
C HIS A 94 -9.87 -6.59 -3.47
N GLU A 95 -9.00 -5.63 -3.74
CA GLU A 95 -9.23 -4.58 -4.72
C GLU A 95 -8.06 -4.48 -5.70
N VAL A 96 -8.39 -4.43 -6.99
CA VAL A 96 -7.40 -4.16 -8.03
C VAL A 96 -7.29 -2.64 -8.18
N VAL A 97 -6.11 -2.10 -7.86
CA VAL A 97 -5.84 -0.67 -7.93
C VAL A 97 -4.99 -0.37 -9.15
N LYS A 98 -5.48 0.57 -9.96
CA LYS A 98 -4.76 1.10 -11.12
C LYS A 98 -3.58 1.94 -10.64
N VAL A 99 -2.41 1.65 -11.20
CA VAL A 99 -1.17 2.32 -10.85
C VAL A 99 -1.02 3.56 -11.71
N THR A 100 -0.84 4.71 -11.05
CA THR A 100 -0.48 5.95 -11.75
C THR A 100 1.03 5.99 -11.94
N GLU A 101 1.49 6.05 -13.19
CA GLU A 101 2.91 6.18 -13.50
C GLU A 101 3.34 7.64 -13.42
N ILE A 102 4.41 7.91 -12.68
CA ILE A 102 5.11 9.20 -12.72
C ILE A 102 6.42 8.98 -13.47
N PRO A 103 6.51 9.42 -14.74
CA PRO A 103 7.75 9.34 -15.50
C PRO A 103 8.74 10.39 -14.98
N PHE A 104 10.00 9.98 -14.77
CA PHE A 104 11.11 10.87 -14.42
C PHE A 104 11.61 11.66 -15.64
N THR A 105 10.72 12.29 -16.40
CA THR A 105 11.07 13.08 -17.60
C THR A 105 11.11 14.59 -17.35
N THR A 106 10.61 15.07 -16.20
CA THR A 106 10.64 16.49 -15.82
C THR A 106 10.86 16.64 -14.32
N ASP A 107 11.92 17.35 -13.93
CA ASP A 107 12.30 17.63 -12.54
C ASP A 107 11.13 18.23 -11.72
N GLU A 108 10.25 19.00 -12.35
CA GLU A 108 9.06 19.58 -11.72
C GLU A 108 7.98 18.56 -11.36
N ALA A 109 7.77 17.53 -12.20
CA ALA A 109 6.79 16.47 -11.93
C ALA A 109 7.28 15.54 -10.81
N PHE A 110 8.59 15.32 -10.71
CA PHE A 110 9.19 14.61 -9.59
C PHE A 110 9.10 15.45 -8.31
N ALA A 111 9.47 16.73 -8.32
CA ALA A 111 9.42 17.60 -7.15
C ALA A 111 7.99 17.75 -6.58
N LYS A 112 6.98 17.91 -7.43
CA LYS A 112 5.58 18.06 -7.01
C LYS A 112 4.99 16.79 -6.40
N ASN A 113 5.46 15.62 -6.83
CA ASN A 113 5.03 14.35 -6.26
C ASN A 113 5.93 13.89 -5.10
N ALA A 114 7.20 14.30 -5.06
CA ALA A 114 8.13 14.02 -3.97
C ALA A 114 7.62 14.60 -2.64
N ASP A 115 7.01 15.79 -2.67
CA ASP A 115 6.40 16.42 -1.49
C ASP A 115 5.15 15.68 -1.00
N ALA A 116 4.42 15.00 -1.89
CA ALA A 116 3.34 14.07 -1.54
C ALA A 116 3.85 12.67 -1.16
N LEU A 117 5.15 12.43 -1.38
CA LEU A 117 5.86 11.19 -1.08
C LEU A 117 6.75 11.31 0.19
N VAL A 118 6.70 12.41 0.95
CA VAL A 118 7.33 12.55 2.29
C VAL A 118 6.26 12.53 3.38
#